data_AF-A0A7S0LY03-F1
#
_entry.id   AF-A0A7S0LY03-F1
#
_cell.length_a   1.000
_cell.length_b   1.000
_cell.length_c   1.000
_cell.angle_alpha   90.00
_cell.angle_beta   90.00
_cell.angle_gamma   90.00
#
_symmetry.space_group_name_H-M   'P 1'
#
loop_
_entity.id
_entity.type
_entity.pdbx_description
1 polymer ?
#
loop_
_entity_poly.entity_id
_entity_poly.type
_entity_poly.pdbx_seq_one_letter_code
_entity_poly.pdbx_strand_id
1 'polypeptide(L)'
;MVSAEMGVVKIPLHISCLALGLGLAESLFVSSLTSWSTSFNAPCFGAVSKRHRRVGQLSIRETSAELGAILNSAQDSVVERNGSLCFGHHEFLQDIPPGFIFNSTDPRALFLDIEVEKQHSNLDLSIGKLKCDRFLACVRQKLWWMVPTWGSRAGDISCEAQFLLLRLKPNDQNSSATPAPAAYAVILPLVSGAFRASLHRSSRNNDQDTLHLRLSSGDDQ
;
A
#
# COMPACT_ATOMS: atom_id res chain seq x y z
N MET A 1 -31.41 30.48 17.54
CA MET A 1 -30.05 30.09 18.00
C MET A 1 -29.89 28.62 17.65
N VAL A 2 -29.38 28.31 16.46
CA VAL A 2 -29.25 26.91 16.00
C VAL A 2 -27.99 26.36 16.66
N SER A 3 -28.18 25.42 17.57
CA SER A 3 -27.10 24.65 18.18
C SER A 3 -26.49 23.77 17.10
N ALA A 4 -25.28 24.08 16.65
CA ALA A 4 -24.53 23.20 15.77
C ALA A 4 -24.11 21.98 16.59
N GLU A 5 -24.74 20.83 16.36
CA GLU A 5 -24.21 19.55 16.84
C GLU A 5 -22.81 19.37 16.27
N MET A 6 -21.81 19.25 17.16
CA MET A 6 -20.46 18.84 16.80
C MET A 6 -20.51 17.38 16.35
N GLY A 7 -20.66 17.18 15.04
CA GLY A 7 -20.66 15.84 14.46
C GLY A 7 -19.25 15.24 14.45
N VAL A 8 -19.07 14.12 15.15
CA VAL A 8 -17.85 13.31 15.06
C VAL A 8 -17.79 12.62 13.70
N VAL A 9 -16.71 12.84 12.94
CA VAL A 9 -16.50 12.20 11.64
C VAL A 9 -15.58 11.00 11.83
N LYS A 10 -16.04 9.81 11.43
CA LYS A 10 -15.25 8.57 11.36
C LYS A 10 -14.73 8.34 9.96
N ILE A 11 -13.44 8.11 9.83
CA ILE A 11 -12.78 8.05 8.52
C ILE A 11 -11.93 6.77 8.44
N PRO A 12 -12.37 5.75 7.69
CA PRO A 12 -11.62 4.50 7.59
C PRO A 12 -10.47 4.63 6.59
N LEU A 13 -9.31 4.09 6.92
CA LEU A 13 -8.21 3.80 6.00
C LEU A 13 -8.00 2.29 5.98
N HIS A 14 -8.07 1.66 4.80
CA HIS A 14 -7.93 0.21 4.69
C HIS A 14 -6.47 -0.18 4.44
N ILE A 15 -5.95 -1.05 5.30
CA ILE A 15 -4.60 -1.60 5.23
C ILE A 15 -4.74 -3.11 5.12
N SER A 16 -4.25 -3.69 4.03
CA SER A 16 -4.26 -5.15 3.85
C SER A 16 -2.87 -5.68 3.59
N CYS A 17 -2.60 -6.90 4.03
CA CYS A 17 -1.32 -7.57 3.77
C CYS A 17 -1.50 -8.84 2.97
N LEU A 18 -0.54 -9.07 2.06
CA LEU A 18 -0.46 -10.25 1.21
C LEU A 18 0.92 -10.88 1.41
N ALA A 19 0.97 -12.02 2.10
CA ALA A 19 2.16 -12.87 2.09
C ALA A 19 2.20 -13.65 0.78
N LEU A 20 3.26 -13.52 -0.02
CA LEU A 20 3.48 -14.41 -1.15
C LEU A 20 4.65 -15.34 -0.85
N GLY A 21 4.35 -16.63 -0.71
CA GLY A 21 5.33 -17.70 -0.72
C GLY A 21 6.01 -17.79 -2.07
N LEU A 22 7.22 -17.26 -2.20
CA LEU A 22 7.91 -17.21 -3.50
C LEU A 22 9.21 -17.99 -3.47
N GLY A 23 9.12 -19.27 -3.81
CA GLY A 23 10.25 -20.05 -4.32
C GLY A 23 10.64 -19.71 -5.77
N LEU A 24 9.88 -18.86 -6.50
CA LEU A 24 10.12 -18.60 -7.94
C LEU A 24 9.81 -17.17 -8.46
N ALA A 25 9.26 -16.23 -7.68
CA ALA A 25 8.73 -14.97 -8.27
C ALA A 25 9.65 -13.74 -8.24
N GLU A 26 10.94 -13.89 -7.97
CA GLU A 26 11.88 -12.85 -8.45
C GLU A 26 11.82 -12.73 -9.99
N SER A 27 11.56 -13.84 -10.70
CA SER A 27 11.48 -13.86 -12.16
C SER A 27 10.18 -13.29 -12.74
N LEU A 28 9.04 -13.45 -12.05
CA LEU A 28 7.70 -13.07 -12.55
C LEU A 28 7.36 -11.59 -12.31
N PHE A 29 7.85 -10.98 -11.23
CA PHE A 29 7.56 -9.57 -10.92
C PHE A 29 8.31 -8.62 -11.89
N VAL A 30 9.57 -8.93 -12.20
CA VAL A 30 10.38 -8.17 -13.17
C VAL A 30 9.81 -8.32 -14.59
N SER A 31 9.35 -9.51 -14.96
CA SER A 31 8.77 -9.77 -16.30
C SER A 31 7.35 -9.19 -16.48
N SER A 32 6.54 -9.13 -15.41
CA SER A 32 5.21 -8.52 -15.47
C SER A 32 5.26 -6.99 -15.56
N LEU A 33 6.11 -6.31 -14.77
CA LEU A 33 6.27 -4.85 -14.84
C LEU A 33 6.94 -4.37 -16.13
N THR A 34 7.88 -5.13 -16.69
CA THR A 34 8.45 -4.84 -18.02
C THR A 34 7.42 -5.02 -19.12
N SER A 35 6.55 -6.04 -19.04
CA SER A 35 5.42 -6.23 -19.97
C SER A 35 4.36 -5.12 -19.86
N TRP A 36 4.04 -4.68 -18.64
CA TRP A 36 3.06 -3.63 -18.38
C TRP A 36 3.52 -2.26 -18.87
N SER A 37 4.82 -1.93 -18.66
CA SER A 37 5.42 -0.67 -19.16
C SER A 37 5.51 -0.62 -20.68
N THR A 38 5.77 -1.75 -21.37
CA THR A 38 5.74 -1.81 -22.84
C THR A 38 4.34 -1.70 -23.44
N SER A 39 3.29 -2.01 -22.68
CA SER A 39 1.91 -1.97 -23.18
C SER A 39 1.27 -0.56 -23.15
N PHE A 40 1.85 0.38 -22.40
CA PHE A 40 1.33 1.75 -22.25
C PHE A 40 2.14 2.83 -22.98
N ASN A 41 3.29 2.48 -23.57
CA ASN A 41 4.08 3.38 -24.43
C ASN A 41 4.39 2.69 -25.76
N ALA A 42 3.42 2.67 -26.67
CA ALA A 42 3.68 2.42 -28.08
C ALA A 42 3.03 3.51 -28.93
N PRO A 43 3.79 4.50 -29.43
CA PRO A 43 3.43 5.19 -30.66
C PRO A 43 3.56 4.17 -31.80
N CYS A 44 2.48 3.99 -32.56
CA CYS A 44 2.45 3.14 -33.73
C CYS A 44 3.48 3.63 -34.76
N PHE A 45 4.61 2.94 -34.99
CA PHE A 45 5.34 2.95 -36.27
C PHE A 45 6.39 1.83 -36.33
N GLY A 46 6.35 1.03 -37.41
CA GLY A 46 7.49 0.26 -37.91
C GLY A 46 7.60 -1.20 -37.46
N ALA A 47 7.16 -2.12 -38.32
CA ALA A 47 7.31 -3.56 -38.14
C ALA A 47 8.79 -3.99 -38.15
N VAL A 48 9.23 -4.72 -37.11
CA VAL A 48 10.44 -5.55 -37.13
C VAL A 48 10.04 -6.96 -36.69
N SER A 49 10.12 -7.90 -37.63
CA SER A 49 9.89 -9.33 -37.39
C SER A 49 10.99 -9.88 -36.47
N LYS A 50 10.62 -10.31 -35.26
CA LYS A 50 11.48 -11.11 -34.38
C LYS A 50 10.82 -12.45 -34.08
N ARG A 51 11.57 -13.51 -34.37
CA ARG A 51 11.22 -14.93 -34.23
C ARG A 51 10.62 -15.24 -32.86
N HIS A 52 9.43 -15.85 -32.90
CA HIS A 52 8.71 -16.38 -31.76
C HIS A 52 9.40 -17.65 -31.23
N ARG A 53 10.08 -17.57 -30.07
CA ARG A 53 10.38 -18.77 -29.29
C ARG A 53 9.12 -19.14 -28.51
N ARG A 54 8.66 -20.38 -28.67
CA ARG A 54 7.57 -20.97 -27.88
C ARG A 54 7.97 -20.94 -26.39
N VAL A 55 7.36 -20.05 -25.62
CA VAL A 55 7.35 -20.12 -24.16
C VAL A 55 6.34 -21.20 -23.79
N GLY A 56 6.78 -22.19 -23.02
CA GLY A 56 5.92 -23.27 -22.54
C GLY A 56 4.70 -22.69 -21.81
N GLN A 57 3.54 -23.25 -22.10
CA GLN A 57 2.27 -22.91 -21.46
C GLN A 57 2.35 -23.35 -19.98
N LEU A 58 2.73 -22.43 -19.10
CA LEU A 58 2.67 -22.63 -17.66
C LEU A 58 1.20 -22.74 -17.24
N SER A 59 0.82 -23.92 -16.77
CA SER A 59 -0.52 -24.22 -16.28
C SER A 59 -0.77 -23.47 -14.97
N ILE A 60 -1.62 -22.44 -15.02
CA ILE A 60 -2.06 -21.61 -13.89
C ILE A 60 -2.75 -22.44 -12.77
N ARG A 61 -3.14 -23.69 -13.06
CA ARG A 61 -3.99 -24.50 -12.19
C ARG A 61 -3.27 -25.22 -11.05
N GLU A 62 -1.99 -25.57 -11.19
CA GLU A 62 -1.24 -26.29 -10.14
C GLU A 62 -0.69 -25.36 -9.05
N THR A 63 -0.43 -24.10 -9.38
CA THR A 63 0.08 -23.09 -8.44
C THR A 63 -0.96 -22.62 -7.41
N SER A 64 -2.26 -22.72 -7.68
CA SER A 64 -3.29 -22.16 -6.77
C SER A 64 -3.49 -22.97 -5.50
N ALA A 65 -3.26 -24.29 -5.54
CA ALA A 65 -3.42 -25.16 -4.37
C ALA A 65 -2.25 -25.00 -3.38
N GLU A 66 -1.02 -24.92 -3.88
CA GLU A 66 0.18 -24.67 -3.06
C GLU A 66 0.24 -23.22 -2.55
N LEU A 67 -0.10 -22.23 -3.38
CA LEU A 67 -0.26 -20.85 -2.93
C LEU A 67 -1.39 -20.74 -1.90
N GLY A 68 -2.50 -21.46 -2.11
CA GLY A 68 -3.59 -21.54 -1.14
C GLY A 68 -3.16 -22.15 0.19
N ALA A 69 -2.34 -23.19 0.18
CA ALA A 69 -1.79 -23.81 1.39
C ALA A 69 -0.80 -22.89 2.13
N ILE A 70 0.07 -22.17 1.41
CA ILE A 70 0.99 -21.20 2.03
C ILE A 70 0.23 -20.00 2.59
N LEU A 71 -0.73 -19.46 1.82
CA LEU A 71 -1.63 -18.39 2.27
C LEU A 71 -2.45 -18.79 3.50
N ASN A 72 -2.84 -20.07 3.61
CA ASN A 72 -3.58 -20.62 4.75
C ASN A 72 -2.67 -21.09 5.91
N SER A 73 -1.37 -21.30 5.67
CA SER A 73 -0.40 -21.67 6.71
C SER A 73 0.07 -20.47 7.54
N ALA A 74 0.02 -19.26 6.96
CA ALA A 74 0.33 -18.04 7.68
C ALA A 74 -0.91 -17.61 8.49
N GLN A 75 -0.91 -17.93 9.78
CA GLN A 75 -1.75 -17.30 10.82
C GLN A 75 -1.40 -15.83 11.06
N ASP A 76 -0.66 -15.21 10.16
CA ASP A 76 -0.19 -13.84 10.30
C ASP A 76 -1.35 -12.89 10.01
N SER A 77 -1.72 -12.15 11.04
CA SER A 77 -2.67 -11.05 10.95
C SER A 77 -1.97 -9.71 10.92
N VAL A 78 -2.65 -8.72 10.32
CA VAL A 78 -2.28 -7.32 10.42
C VAL A 78 -2.74 -6.83 11.78
N VAL A 79 -1.81 -6.40 12.60
CA VAL A 79 -2.09 -5.96 13.98
C VAL A 79 -1.30 -4.71 14.32
N GLU A 80 -1.90 -3.88 15.15
CA GLU A 80 -1.19 -2.81 15.84
C GLU A 80 -0.49 -3.39 17.09
N ARG A 81 0.77 -3.01 17.29
CA ARG A 81 1.59 -3.38 18.46
C ARG A 81 2.47 -2.18 18.85
N ASN A 82 2.20 -1.58 20.02
CA ASN A 82 3.03 -0.54 20.63
C ASN A 82 3.27 0.70 19.75
N GLY A 83 2.26 1.17 19.04
CA GLY A 83 2.34 2.31 18.12
C GLY A 83 2.85 1.94 16.73
N SER A 84 2.84 0.67 16.36
CA SER A 84 3.33 0.18 15.07
C SER A 84 2.41 -0.85 14.43
N LEU A 85 2.24 -0.78 13.11
CA LEU A 85 1.56 -1.81 12.33
C LEU A 85 2.51 -2.90 11.88
N CYS A 86 2.12 -4.12 12.20
CA CYS A 86 2.86 -5.34 11.92
C CYS A 86 2.01 -6.31 11.10
N PHE A 87 2.66 -7.06 10.21
CA PHE A 87 2.13 -8.27 9.60
C PHE A 87 3.09 -9.43 9.90
N GLY A 88 2.65 -10.38 10.71
CA GLY A 88 3.55 -11.39 11.29
C GLY A 88 4.67 -10.74 12.09
N HIS A 89 5.92 -10.92 11.66
CA HIS A 89 7.11 -10.28 12.23
C HIS A 89 7.57 -9.03 11.49
N HIS A 90 6.86 -8.64 10.43
CA HIS A 90 7.23 -7.52 9.58
C HIS A 90 6.50 -6.25 10.00
N GLU A 91 7.26 -5.29 10.52
CA GLU A 91 6.75 -3.96 10.82
C GLU A 91 6.81 -3.07 9.57
N PHE A 92 5.73 -2.34 9.29
CA PHE A 92 5.64 -1.53 8.07
C PHE A 92 5.17 -0.08 8.26
N LEU A 93 4.65 0.25 9.45
CA LEU A 93 4.35 1.62 9.85
C LEU A 93 4.70 1.77 11.34
N GLN A 94 5.56 2.73 11.68
CA GLN A 94 6.07 2.97 13.04
C GLN A 94 5.59 4.31 13.58
N ASP A 95 5.75 4.53 14.88
CA ASP A 95 5.51 5.84 15.52
C ASP A 95 4.12 6.42 15.19
N ILE A 96 3.09 5.57 15.16
CA ILE A 96 1.72 5.96 14.86
C ILE A 96 1.21 6.86 15.98
N PRO A 97 0.75 8.09 15.69
CA PRO A 97 0.24 9.00 16.71
C PRO A 97 -0.96 8.42 17.48
N PRO A 98 -1.19 8.83 18.74
CA PRO A 98 -2.41 8.44 19.45
C PRO A 98 -3.66 9.05 18.78
N GLY A 99 -4.82 8.39 18.97
CA GLY A 99 -6.11 8.86 18.46
C GLY A 99 -6.65 8.07 17.27
N PHE A 100 -5.87 7.15 16.71
CA PHE A 100 -6.37 6.17 15.75
C PHE A 100 -6.99 4.97 16.45
N ILE A 101 -8.10 4.49 15.89
CA ILE A 101 -8.82 3.29 16.32
C ILE A 101 -8.62 2.23 15.24
N PHE A 102 -8.22 1.02 15.63
CA PHE A 102 -7.92 -0.05 14.70
C PHE A 102 -9.01 -1.12 14.77
N ASN A 103 -9.59 -1.47 13.62
CA ASN A 103 -10.65 -2.46 13.52
C ASN A 103 -10.31 -3.49 12.44
N SER A 104 -10.38 -4.77 12.77
CA SER A 104 -10.08 -5.86 11.83
C SER A 104 -11.32 -6.73 11.66
N THR A 105 -11.78 -6.87 10.42
CA THR A 105 -12.84 -7.81 10.03
C THR A 105 -12.29 -9.06 9.35
N ASP A 106 -11.06 -8.99 8.85
CA ASP A 106 -10.30 -10.10 8.24
C ASP A 106 -8.90 -10.08 8.87
N PRO A 107 -8.33 -11.22 9.28
CA PRO A 107 -6.96 -11.28 9.79
C PRO A 107 -5.94 -10.55 8.92
N ARG A 108 -6.11 -10.54 7.61
CA ARG A 108 -5.19 -9.92 6.64
C ARG A 108 -5.47 -8.45 6.39
N ALA A 109 -6.49 -7.87 7.01
CA ALA A 109 -6.90 -6.49 6.82
C ALA A 109 -7.19 -5.77 8.14
N LEU A 110 -6.89 -4.47 8.13
CA LEU A 110 -7.09 -3.56 9.24
C LEU A 110 -7.64 -2.25 8.70
N PHE A 111 -8.75 -1.80 9.27
CA PHE A 111 -9.28 -0.47 9.10
C PHE A 111 -8.74 0.43 10.20
N LEU A 112 -8.24 1.59 9.79
CA LEU A 112 -7.76 2.65 10.67
C LEU A 112 -8.82 3.75 10.67
N ASP A 113 -9.50 3.91 11.78
CA ASP A 113 -10.50 4.96 11.99
C ASP A 113 -9.88 6.11 12.80
N ILE A 114 -10.32 7.33 12.54
CA ILE A 114 -10.04 8.50 13.39
C ILE A 114 -11.35 9.21 13.70
N GLU A 115 -11.46 9.75 14.91
CA GLU A 115 -12.54 10.63 15.32
C GLU A 115 -12.04 12.09 15.34
N VAL A 116 -12.76 12.97 14.65
CA VAL A 116 -12.41 14.39 14.53
C VAL A 116 -13.55 15.24 15.10
N GLU A 117 -13.23 16.13 16.04
CA GLU A 117 -14.22 16.93 16.79
C GLU A 117 -14.90 18.03 15.95
N LYS A 118 -14.29 18.45 14.83
CA LYS A 118 -14.80 19.52 13.97
C LYS A 118 -14.81 19.08 12.52
N GLN A 119 -15.80 19.56 11.76
CA GLN A 119 -15.81 19.40 10.31
C GLN A 119 -14.68 20.23 9.70
N HIS A 120 -13.84 19.57 8.92
CA HIS A 120 -12.78 20.19 8.13
C HIS A 120 -13.06 19.93 6.65
N SER A 121 -12.89 20.95 5.80
CA SER A 121 -12.87 20.74 4.34
C SER A 121 -11.62 20.00 3.90
N ASN A 122 -10.51 20.20 4.60
CA ASN A 122 -9.26 19.49 4.39
C ASN A 122 -8.62 19.12 5.74
N LEU A 123 -8.22 17.86 5.89
CA LEU A 123 -7.53 17.34 7.06
C LEU A 123 -6.25 16.63 6.62
N ASP A 124 -5.14 16.90 7.31
CA ASP A 124 -3.83 16.34 7.01
C ASP A 124 -3.28 15.73 8.31
N LEU A 125 -3.15 14.41 8.33
CA LEU A 125 -2.81 13.63 9.53
C LEU A 125 -1.52 12.87 9.29
N SER A 126 -0.59 12.94 10.24
CA SER A 126 0.50 11.96 10.28
C SER A 126 -0.06 10.61 10.68
N ILE A 127 0.26 9.57 9.91
CA ILE A 127 -0.14 8.18 10.21
C ILE A 127 1.06 7.32 10.65
N GLY A 128 2.26 7.89 10.74
CA GLY A 128 3.47 7.21 11.19
C GLY A 128 4.58 7.12 10.14
N LYS A 129 5.73 6.58 10.53
CA LYS A 129 6.92 6.40 9.69
C LYS A 129 6.84 5.13 8.86
N LEU A 130 6.99 5.28 7.55
CA LEU A 130 6.93 4.16 6.62
C LEU A 130 8.17 3.28 6.74
N LYS A 131 7.98 1.96 6.86
CA LYS A 131 9.06 0.96 6.83
C LYS A 131 8.79 -0.07 5.75
N CYS A 132 9.64 -0.09 4.72
CA CYS A 132 9.56 -1.10 3.67
C CYS A 132 10.94 -1.28 3.04
N ASP A 133 11.16 -2.42 2.37
CA ASP A 133 12.33 -2.63 1.51
C ASP A 133 12.23 -1.72 0.29
N ARG A 134 11.07 -1.75 -0.35
CA ARG A 134 10.69 -0.92 -1.49
C ARG A 134 9.18 -0.86 -1.62
N PHE A 135 8.68 0.16 -2.31
CA PHE A 135 7.28 0.28 -2.63
C PHE A 135 7.05 0.68 -4.08
N LEU A 136 5.83 0.40 -4.55
CA LEU A 136 5.21 1.01 -5.71
C LEU A 136 4.08 1.92 -5.22
N ALA A 137 4.07 3.16 -5.66
CA ALA A 137 3.01 4.13 -5.39
C ALA A 137 2.33 4.53 -6.69
N CYS A 138 1.00 4.53 -6.72
CA CYS A 138 0.24 5.07 -7.84
C CYS A 138 -0.18 6.49 -7.51
N VAL A 139 0.49 7.47 -8.12
CA VAL A 139 0.22 8.89 -7.89
C VAL A 139 -0.74 9.45 -8.93
N ARG A 140 -1.61 10.38 -8.50
CA ARG A 140 -2.53 11.07 -9.40
C ARG A 140 -1.88 12.33 -9.96
N GLN A 141 -1.24 12.22 -11.13
CA GLN A 141 -0.56 13.34 -11.78
C GLN A 141 -1.46 14.11 -12.78
N LYS A 142 -2.50 13.48 -13.34
CA LYS A 142 -3.51 14.11 -14.22
C LYS A 142 -4.91 13.54 -13.95
N LEU A 143 -5.97 14.25 -14.36
CA LEU A 143 -7.39 13.91 -14.10
C LEU A 143 -7.81 12.49 -14.53
N TRP A 144 -7.14 11.90 -15.53
CA TRP A 144 -7.53 10.62 -16.15
C TRP A 144 -6.43 9.55 -16.17
N TRP A 145 -5.27 9.77 -15.53
CA TRP A 145 -4.20 8.76 -15.46
C TRP A 145 -3.52 8.72 -14.08
N MET A 146 -3.28 7.52 -13.56
CA MET A 146 -2.34 7.28 -12.46
C MET A 146 -0.97 6.92 -13.03
N VAL A 147 0.09 7.42 -12.39
CA VAL A 147 1.47 7.13 -12.77
C VAL A 147 2.11 6.28 -11.68
N PRO A 148 2.70 5.12 -12.01
CA PRO A 148 3.47 4.36 -11.04
C PRO A 148 4.78 5.09 -10.72
N THR A 149 5.11 5.14 -9.45
CA THR A 149 6.38 5.64 -8.91
C THR A 149 6.93 4.61 -7.93
N TRP A 150 8.22 4.63 -7.70
CA TRP A 150 8.90 3.67 -6.85
C TRP A 150 9.76 4.39 -5.83
N GLY A 151 9.90 3.80 -4.67
CA GLY A 151 10.73 4.34 -3.60
C GLY A 151 10.94 3.32 -2.49
N SER A 152 11.54 3.79 -1.40
CA SER A 152 11.80 2.99 -0.21
C SER A 152 11.45 3.72 1.10
N ARG A 153 11.17 5.02 1.02
CA ARG A 153 10.80 5.88 2.16
C ARG A 153 9.63 6.78 1.82
N ALA A 154 8.89 7.25 2.81
CA ALA A 154 7.73 8.14 2.56
C ALA A 154 8.14 9.38 1.75
N GLY A 155 9.34 9.92 1.95
CA GLY A 155 9.87 11.08 1.25
C GLY A 155 10.03 10.90 -0.26
N ASP A 156 10.08 9.67 -0.75
CA ASP A 156 10.17 9.35 -2.18
C ASP A 156 8.78 9.49 -2.86
N ILE A 157 7.69 9.63 -2.09
CA ILE A 157 6.35 9.90 -2.58
C ILE A 157 6.30 11.33 -3.13
N SER A 158 6.37 11.44 -4.47
CA SER A 158 6.56 12.72 -5.16
C SER A 158 5.29 13.59 -5.19
N CYS A 159 4.11 12.98 -5.16
CA CYS A 159 2.79 13.62 -5.23
C CYS A 159 1.77 12.82 -4.41
N GLU A 160 0.50 13.23 -4.41
CA GLU A 160 -0.58 12.48 -3.75
C GLU A 160 -0.74 11.06 -4.34
N ALA A 161 -0.39 10.06 -3.54
CA ALA A 161 -0.53 8.64 -3.84
C ALA A 161 -1.93 8.15 -3.49
N GLN A 162 -2.55 7.45 -4.44
CA GLN A 162 -3.88 6.85 -4.31
C GLN A 162 -3.81 5.43 -3.75
N PHE A 163 -2.65 4.78 -3.81
CA PHE A 163 -2.33 3.60 -3.00
C PHE A 163 -0.82 3.38 -2.95
N LEU A 164 -0.39 2.59 -1.97
CA LEU A 164 0.97 2.06 -1.84
C LEU A 164 0.94 0.53 -1.82
N LEU A 165 1.82 -0.11 -2.59
CA LEU A 165 2.16 -1.52 -2.47
C LEU A 165 3.59 -1.62 -1.93
N LEU A 166 3.71 -2.08 -0.70
CA LEU A 166 4.96 -2.21 0.05
C LEU A 166 5.48 -3.65 -0.06
N ARG A 167 6.77 -3.82 -0.32
CA ARG A 167 7.48 -5.06 0.03
C ARG A 167 8.06 -4.88 1.44
N LEU A 168 7.68 -5.75 2.35
CA LEU A 168 8.06 -5.64 3.75
C LEU A 168 9.49 -6.13 3.98
N LYS A 169 10.21 -5.49 4.91
CA LYS A 169 11.56 -5.92 5.28
C LYS A 169 11.49 -7.19 6.12
N PRO A 170 12.30 -8.23 5.83
CA PRO A 170 12.51 -9.33 6.76
C PRO A 170 12.96 -8.80 8.11
N ASN A 171 12.50 -9.41 9.19
CA ASN A 171 12.98 -9.06 10.52
C ASN A 171 14.32 -9.77 10.75
N ASP A 172 15.37 -9.01 11.07
CA ASP A 172 16.75 -9.52 11.19
C ASP A 172 16.92 -10.55 12.32
N GLN A 173 15.93 -10.67 13.21
CA GLN A 173 15.98 -11.55 14.39
C GLN A 173 15.79 -13.04 14.08
N ASN A 174 15.29 -13.40 12.88
CA ASN A 174 15.09 -14.78 12.48
C ASN A 174 16.05 -15.15 11.35
N SER A 175 17.34 -15.28 11.67
CA SER A 175 18.37 -15.82 10.78
C SER A 175 18.21 -17.34 10.59
N SER A 176 17.05 -17.80 10.15
CA SER A 176 16.92 -19.16 9.62
C SER A 176 17.64 -19.22 8.28
N ALA A 177 18.34 -20.33 8.03
CA ALA A 177 19.17 -20.53 6.83
C ALA A 177 18.38 -20.54 5.50
N THR A 178 17.06 -20.40 5.56
CA THR A 178 16.15 -20.37 4.41
C THR A 178 15.53 -18.97 4.32
N PRO A 179 15.65 -18.27 3.19
CA PRO A 179 15.03 -16.95 3.03
C PRO A 179 13.52 -17.05 3.26
N ALA A 180 13.02 -16.33 4.26
CA ALA A 180 11.59 -16.22 4.49
C ALA A 180 10.91 -15.65 3.24
N PRO A 181 9.68 -16.10 2.91
CA PRO A 181 8.96 -15.61 1.75
C PRO A 181 8.72 -14.10 1.84
N ALA A 182 8.75 -13.42 0.70
CA ALA A 182 8.53 -11.98 0.65
C ALA A 182 7.10 -11.64 1.07
N ALA A 183 6.95 -10.85 2.14
CA ALA A 183 5.67 -10.29 2.55
C ALA A 183 5.43 -8.94 1.87
N TYR A 184 4.16 -8.66 1.56
CA TYR A 184 3.73 -7.41 0.97
C TYR A 184 2.58 -6.81 1.78
N ALA A 185 2.49 -5.49 1.80
CA ALA A 185 1.36 -4.76 2.35
C ALA A 185 0.81 -3.78 1.32
N VAL A 186 -0.48 -3.53 1.35
CA VAL A 186 -1.16 -2.52 0.56
C VAL A 186 -1.81 -1.52 1.51
N ILE A 187 -1.54 -0.24 1.30
CA ILE A 187 -2.20 0.85 2.01
C ILE A 187 -3.14 1.53 1.02
N LEU A 188 -4.44 1.50 1.32
CA LEU A 188 -5.52 2.02 0.50
C LEU A 188 -6.24 3.16 1.24
N PRO A 189 -5.97 4.44 0.92
CA PRO A 189 -6.70 5.61 1.41
C PRO A 189 -8.11 5.64 0.80
N LEU A 190 -8.95 4.69 1.20
CA LEU A 190 -10.34 4.58 0.79
C LEU A 190 -11.23 5.00 1.94
N VAL A 191 -11.91 6.12 1.78
CA VAL A 191 -12.84 6.68 2.76
C VAL A 191 -14.26 6.61 2.24
N SER A 192 -15.22 6.49 3.15
CA SER A 192 -16.64 6.52 2.81
C SER A 192 -17.16 7.96 2.73
N GLY A 193 -18.19 8.19 1.91
CA GLY A 193 -18.88 9.48 1.81
C GLY A 193 -18.29 10.45 0.79
N ALA A 194 -18.45 11.76 1.05
CA ALA A 194 -18.10 12.84 0.12
C ALA A 194 -16.61 13.25 0.15
N PHE A 195 -15.82 12.62 1.02
CA PHE A 195 -14.40 12.90 1.13
C PHE A 195 -13.57 12.06 0.15
N ARG A 196 -12.44 12.60 -0.27
CA ARG A 196 -11.36 11.88 -0.96
C ARG A 196 -10.18 11.77 -0.02
N ALA A 197 -9.51 10.63 -0.08
CA ALA A 197 -8.30 10.40 0.70
C ALA A 197 -7.10 10.13 -0.21
N SER A 198 -5.94 10.63 0.21
CA SER A 198 -4.67 10.39 -0.47
C SER A 198 -3.53 10.31 0.53
N LEU A 199 -2.43 9.71 0.12
CA LEU A 199 -1.22 9.59 0.92
C LEU A 199 -0.13 10.49 0.36
N HIS A 200 0.63 11.14 1.22
CA HIS A 200 1.75 11.99 0.81
C HIS A 200 2.87 11.97 1.84
N ARG A 201 4.04 12.44 1.42
CA ARG A 201 5.17 12.65 2.32
C ARG A 201 4.93 13.84 3.24
N SER A 202 5.59 13.87 4.39
CA SER A 202 5.65 15.08 5.20
C SER A 202 6.21 16.27 4.41
N SER A 203 5.57 17.44 4.57
CA SER A 203 6.07 18.71 4.03
C SER A 203 7.28 19.24 4.83
N ARG A 204 7.49 18.74 6.06
CA ARG A 204 8.52 19.24 6.96
C ARG A 204 9.87 18.57 6.67
N ASN A 205 10.91 19.38 6.50
CA ASN A 205 12.24 18.90 6.09
C ASN A 205 12.87 17.83 6.99
N ASN A 206 12.56 17.84 8.29
CA ASN A 206 13.17 16.93 9.27
C ASN A 206 12.40 15.61 9.46
N ASP A 207 11.31 15.39 8.73
CA ASP A 207 10.40 14.26 8.95
C ASP A 207 10.00 13.55 7.65
N GLN A 208 10.98 13.39 6.75
CA GLN A 208 10.76 12.86 5.41
C GLN A 208 10.25 11.43 5.40
N ASP A 209 10.45 10.65 6.46
CA ASP A 209 10.02 9.25 6.52
C ASP A 209 8.58 9.08 7.04
N THR A 210 7.96 10.17 7.51
CA THR A 210 6.59 10.16 8.00
C THR A 210 5.60 10.26 6.85
N LEU A 211 4.71 9.28 6.81
CA LEU A 211 3.60 9.17 5.88
C LEU A 211 2.42 9.96 6.43
N HIS A 212 1.81 10.77 5.58
CA HIS A 212 0.64 11.55 5.90
C HIS A 212 -0.57 11.06 5.11
N LEU A 213 -1.74 11.12 5.75
CA LEU A 213 -3.06 10.91 5.17
C LEU A 213 -3.73 12.28 5.00
N ARG A 214 -4.04 12.63 3.75
CA ARG A 214 -4.88 13.78 3.44
C ARG A 214 -6.31 13.34 3.21
N LEU A 215 -7.23 14.13 3.71
CA LEU A 215 -8.67 14.00 3.52
C LEU A 215 -9.17 15.34 2.99
N SER A 216 -9.89 15.31 1.88
CA SER A 216 -10.43 16.51 1.22
C SER A 216 -11.91 16.30 0.93
N SER A 217 -12.74 17.24 1.39
CA SER A 217 -14.13 17.34 0.98
C SER A 217 -14.12 17.66 -0.51
N GLY A 218 -14.89 16.93 -1.33
CA GLY A 218 -14.82 17.00 -2.79
C GLY A 218 -15.20 18.34 -3.45
N ASP A 219 -15.32 19.43 -2.69
CA ASP A 219 -15.71 20.76 -3.15
C ASP A 219 -14.48 21.68 -3.24
N ASP A 220 -13.73 21.54 -4.34
CA ASP A 220 -12.86 22.59 -4.88
C ASP A 220 -12.98 22.56 -6.40
N GLN A 221 -14.17 22.86 -6.94
CA GLN A 221 -14.39 23.37 -8.31
C GLN A 221 -15.62 24.27 -8.37
#